data_AF-A0A1H8I3U4-F1
#
_entry.id   AF-A0A1H8I3U4-F1
#
_cell.length_a   1.000
_cell.length_b   1.000
_cell.length_c   1.000
_cell.angle_alpha   90.00
_cell.angle_beta   90.00
_cell.angle_gamma   90.00
#
_symmetry.space_group_name_H-M   'P 1'
#
loop_
_entity.id
_entity.type
_entity.pdbx_description
1 polymer ?
#
loop_
_entity_poly.entity_id
_entity_poly.type
_entity_poly.pdbx_seq_one_letter_code
_entity_poly.pdbx_strand_id
1 'polypeptide(L)'
;MGIPGNPLISEAVAINLLAGATGSASGGMGIALEALGSKYYELSLSTGISPEAFHRIASLSSGGLDVLPHNGAVLTLLTITGMTHKDSYKDIAVVAIIIPIIATAVAIVLAAMGIY
;
A
#
# COMPACT_ATOMS: atom_id res chain seq x y z
N MET A 1 -1.11 -6.84 19.81
CA MET A 1 -1.35 -5.49 19.24
C MET A 1 -1.84 -5.70 17.81
N GLY A 2 -3.12 -5.89 17.51
CA GLY A 2 -4.33 -5.52 18.23
C GLY A 2 -5.13 -4.45 17.48
N ILE A 3 -5.12 -4.43 16.14
CA ILE A 3 -6.19 -3.79 15.38
C ILE A 3 -7.32 -4.83 15.30
N PRO A 4 -8.48 -4.61 15.93
CA PRO A 4 -9.64 -5.47 15.72
C PRO A 4 -10.13 -5.25 14.29
N GLY A 5 -9.70 -6.11 13.38
CA GLY A 5 -9.99 -6.02 11.95
C GLY A 5 -9.35 -7.17 11.19
N ASN A 6 -9.89 -7.48 10.01
CA ASN A 6 -9.37 -8.50 9.09
C ASN A 6 -7.83 -8.39 8.97
N PRO A 7 -7.06 -9.49 9.10
CA PRO A 7 -5.59 -9.47 8.97
C PRO A 7 -5.08 -8.72 7.74
N LEU A 8 -5.81 -8.78 6.63
CA LEU A 8 -5.51 -8.07 5.38
C LEU A 8 -5.56 -6.54 5.53
N ILE A 9 -6.46 -6.02 6.37
CA ILE A 9 -6.52 -4.58 6.68
C ILE A 9 -5.27 -4.17 7.45
N SER A 10 -4.87 -4.98 8.44
CA SER A 10 -3.68 -4.68 9.23
C SER A 10 -2.43 -4.66 8.37
N GLU A 11 -2.31 -5.61 7.43
CA GLU A 11 -1.19 -5.68 6.47
C GLU A 11 -1.21 -4.46 5.54
N ALA A 12 -2.35 -4.16 4.93
CA ALA A 12 -2.49 -3.04 4.01
C ALA A 12 -2.13 -1.69 4.64
N VAL A 13 -2.49 -1.49 5.91
CA VAL A 13 -2.15 -0.27 6.65
C VAL A 13 -0.65 -0.22 6.95
N ALA A 14 -0.06 -1.33 7.40
CA ALA A 14 1.37 -1.39 7.68
C ALA A 14 2.21 -1.07 6.42
N ILE A 15 1.90 -1.73 5.30
CA ILE A 15 2.63 -1.52 4.04
C ILE A 15 2.45 -0.09 3.52
N ASN A 16 1.24 0.46 3.54
CA ASN A 16 1.02 1.85 3.12
C ASN A 16 1.84 2.83 3.96
N LEU A 17 1.85 2.68 5.28
CA LEU A 17 2.60 3.57 6.17
C LEU A 17 4.10 3.50 5.89
N LEU A 18 4.64 2.28 5.70
CA LEU A 18 6.06 2.09 5.41
C LEU A 18 6.41 2.59 4.00
N ALA A 19 5.57 2.35 2.99
CA ALA A 19 5.73 2.87 1.64
C ALA A 19 5.68 4.40 1.58
N GLY A 20 4.80 5.01 2.37
CA GLY A 20 4.76 6.47 2.52
C GLY A 20 5.96 7.04 3.24
N ALA A 21 6.42 6.40 4.31
CA ALA A 21 7.62 6.82 5.03
C ALA A 21 8.87 6.76 4.14
N THR A 22 8.98 5.72 3.31
CA THR A 22 10.12 5.55 2.39
C THR A 22 9.99 6.35 1.11
N GLY A 23 8.77 6.73 0.71
CA GLY A 23 8.51 7.32 -0.61
C GLY A 23 8.78 6.34 -1.76
N SER A 24 8.61 5.03 -1.51
CA SER A 24 8.87 3.97 -2.49
C SER A 24 7.99 2.75 -2.21
N ALA A 25 7.17 2.35 -3.18
CA ALA A 25 6.27 1.21 -3.07
C ALA A 25 7.02 -0.10 -2.75
N SER A 26 8.00 -0.48 -3.58
CA SER A 26 8.74 -1.73 -3.41
C SER A 26 9.63 -1.71 -2.16
N GLY A 27 10.21 -0.55 -1.82
CA GLY A 27 11.02 -0.40 -0.61
C GLY A 27 10.18 -0.54 0.67
N GLY A 28 9.03 0.13 0.73
CA GLY A 28 8.12 0.06 1.87
C GLY A 28 7.52 -1.32 2.07
N MET A 29 7.08 -1.97 0.98
CA MET A 29 6.60 -3.35 1.01
C MET A 29 7.68 -4.30 1.50
N GLY A 30 8.92 -4.17 1.01
CA GLY A 30 10.05 -4.99 1.45
C GLY A 30 10.31 -4.88 2.96
N ILE A 31 10.39 -3.66 3.50
CA ILE A 31 10.60 -3.42 4.93
C ILE A 31 9.45 -3.98 5.76
N ALA A 32 8.20 -3.77 5.34
CA ALA A 32 7.04 -4.26 6.05
C ALA A 32 6.99 -5.80 6.09
N LEU A 33 7.27 -6.46 4.96
CA LEU A 33 7.29 -7.92 4.88
C LEU A 33 8.51 -8.53 5.58
N GLU A 34 9.64 -7.84 5.61
CA GLU A 34 10.81 -8.28 6.41
C GLU A 34 10.50 -8.24 7.91
N ALA A 35 9.78 -7.21 8.37
CA ALA A 35 9.44 -7.07 9.79
C ALA A 35 8.23 -7.92 10.23
N LEU A 36 7.20 -8.06 9.38
CA LEU A 36 5.89 -8.61 9.75
C LEU A 36 5.47 -9.82 8.91
N GLY A 37 6.19 -10.15 7.84
CA GLY A 37 5.79 -11.19 6.88
C GLY A 37 5.60 -12.56 7.51
N SER A 38 6.51 -12.99 8.39
CA SER A 38 6.37 -14.26 9.12
C SER A 38 5.09 -14.31 9.96
N LYS A 39 4.67 -13.16 10.51
CA LYS A 39 3.47 -13.06 11.33
C LYS A 39 2.19 -13.07 10.49
N TYR A 40 2.21 -12.44 9.32
CA TYR A 40 1.10 -12.54 8.36
C TYR A 40 0.99 -13.95 7.77
N TYR A 41 2.11 -14.64 7.59
CA TYR A 41 2.11 -16.05 7.20
C TYR A 41 1.49 -16.95 8.29
N GLU A 42 1.84 -16.79 9.56
CA GLU A 42 1.13 -17.49 10.66
C GLU A 42 -0.36 -17.15 10.72
N LEU A 43 -0.72 -15.89 10.46
CA LEU A 43 -2.12 -15.48 10.36
C LEU A 43 -2.82 -16.15 9.19
N SER A 44 -2.17 -16.34 8.05
CA SER A 44 -2.70 -17.07 6.90
C SER A 44 -3.08 -18.51 7.28
N LEU A 45 -2.21 -19.19 8.02
CA LEU A 45 -2.43 -20.56 8.47
C LEU A 45 -3.55 -20.68 9.51
N SER A 46 -3.65 -19.71 10.43
CA SER A 46 -4.65 -19.73 11.50
C SER A 46 -6.03 -19.22 11.07
N THR A 47 -6.10 -18.35 10.07
CA THR A 47 -7.37 -17.78 9.57
C THR A 47 -7.90 -18.48 8.32
N GLY A 48 -7.09 -19.32 7.67
CA GLY A 48 -7.44 -20.02 6.43
C GLY A 48 -7.42 -19.14 5.18
N ILE A 49 -7.01 -17.88 5.30
CA ILE A 49 -6.79 -16.98 4.16
C ILE A 49 -5.48 -17.39 3.48
N SER A 50 -5.47 -17.51 2.15
CA SER A 50 -4.29 -17.99 1.43
C SER A 50 -3.14 -16.97 1.47
N PRO A 51 -1.87 -17.40 1.56
CA PRO A 51 -0.71 -16.50 1.48
C PRO A 51 -0.69 -15.62 0.22
N GLU A 52 -1.24 -16.12 -0.89
CA GLU A 52 -1.36 -15.37 -2.13
C GLU A 52 -2.32 -14.19 -2.01
N ALA A 53 -3.38 -14.31 -1.20
CA ALA A 53 -4.29 -13.20 -0.92
C ALA A 53 -3.58 -12.11 -0.09
N PHE A 54 -2.80 -12.48 0.92
CA PHE A 54 -1.93 -11.53 1.64
C PHE A 54 -0.98 -10.82 0.68
N HIS A 55 -0.28 -11.58 -0.18
CA HIS A 55 0.64 -10.98 -1.15
C HIS A 55 -0.06 -10.02 -2.13
N ARG A 56 -1.26 -10.35 -2.62
CA ARG A 56 -2.04 -9.45 -3.50
C ARG A 56 -2.40 -8.14 -2.80
N ILE A 57 -2.87 -8.21 -1.56
CA ILE A 57 -3.18 -7.02 -0.76
C ILE A 57 -1.90 -6.23 -0.45
N ALA A 58 -0.80 -6.92 -0.16
CA ALA A 58 0.50 -6.30 0.05
C ALA A 58 0.98 -5.51 -1.19
N SER A 59 0.89 -6.11 -2.37
CA SER A 59 1.23 -5.43 -3.62
C SER A 59 0.33 -4.22 -3.90
N LEU A 60 -1.00 -4.35 -3.75
CA LEU A 60 -1.94 -3.25 -3.98
C LEU A 60 -1.72 -2.09 -2.99
N SER A 61 -1.54 -2.43 -1.72
CA SER A 61 -1.32 -1.45 -0.66
C SER A 61 0.01 -0.69 -0.78
N SER A 62 1.00 -1.24 -1.47
CA SER A 62 2.30 -0.58 -1.65
C SER A 62 2.23 0.69 -2.50
N GLY A 63 1.24 0.82 -3.38
CA GLY A 63 1.08 1.96 -4.29
C GLY A 63 0.15 3.06 -3.79
N GLY A 64 -0.21 3.07 -2.50
CA GLY A 64 -1.11 4.08 -1.94
C GLY A 64 -0.37 5.34 -1.50
N LEU A 65 0.37 5.26 -0.41
CA LEU A 65 1.07 6.43 0.16
C LEU A 65 2.48 6.64 -0.40
N ASP A 66 2.98 5.84 -1.34
CA ASP A 66 4.35 5.96 -1.83
C ASP A 66 4.62 7.25 -2.60
N VAL A 67 3.57 7.93 -3.07
CA VAL A 67 3.63 9.12 -3.95
C VAL A 67 3.52 10.46 -3.17
N LEU A 68 4.02 10.48 -1.94
CA LEU A 68 4.12 11.69 -1.12
C LEU A 68 5.16 12.69 -1.68
N PRO A 69 5.19 13.97 -1.23
CA PRO A 69 6.00 15.03 -1.87
C PRO A 69 7.51 14.76 -1.89
N HIS A 70 8.01 13.88 -1.02
CA HIS A 70 9.41 13.46 -0.98
C HIS A 70 9.74 12.29 -1.92
N ASN A 71 8.74 11.75 -2.64
CA ASN A 71 8.92 10.68 -3.61
C ASN A 71 9.81 11.13 -4.78
N GLY A 72 10.86 10.35 -5.06
CA GLY A 72 11.83 10.68 -6.12
C GLY A 72 11.23 10.72 -7.52
N ALA A 73 10.23 9.89 -7.82
CA ALA A 73 9.55 9.89 -9.12
C ALA A 73 8.67 11.13 -9.30
N VAL A 74 7.99 11.61 -8.24
CA VAL A 74 7.24 12.88 -8.25
C VAL A 74 8.18 14.05 -8.51
N LEU A 75 9.30 14.12 -7.80
CA LEU A 75 10.30 15.18 -8.00
C LEU A 75 10.86 15.19 -9.42
N THR A 76 11.14 14.00 -9.97
CA THR A 76 11.62 13.84 -11.34
C THR A 76 10.56 14.29 -12.36
N LEU A 77 9.30 13.88 -12.17
CA LEU A 77 8.18 14.29 -13.02
C LEU A 77 8.02 15.81 -13.06
N LEU A 78 7.99 16.45 -11.88
CA LEU A 78 7.86 17.91 -11.78
C LEU A 78 9.04 18.63 -12.44
N THR A 79 10.26 18.11 -12.25
CA THR A 79 11.47 18.68 -12.86
C THR A 79 11.44 18.59 -14.40
N ILE A 80 11.05 17.44 -14.96
CA ILE A 80 11.01 17.23 -16.42
C ILE A 80 9.87 18.02 -17.07
N THR A 81 8.73 18.15 -16.39
CA THR A 81 7.56 18.88 -16.90
C THR A 81 7.63 20.39 -16.65
N GLY A 82 8.59 20.86 -15.84
CA GLY A 82 8.71 22.26 -15.45
C GLY A 82 7.58 22.74 -14.54
N MET A 83 6.83 21.82 -13.92
CA MET A 83 5.70 22.14 -13.04
C MET A 83 6.14 22.21 -11.58
N THR A 84 5.35 22.85 -10.73
CA THR A 84 5.58 22.85 -9.28
C THR A 84 4.59 21.94 -8.56
N HIS A 85 4.90 21.56 -7.32
CA HIS A 85 3.96 20.84 -6.47
C HIS A 85 2.61 21.57 -6.34
N LYS A 86 2.63 22.90 -6.33
CA LYS A 86 1.40 23.69 -6.21
C LYS A 86 0.48 23.50 -7.41
N ASP A 87 1.05 23.27 -8.59
CA ASP A 87 0.32 23.19 -9.85
C ASP A 87 -0.24 21.78 -10.09
N SER A 88 0.57 20.74 -9.86
CA SER A 88 0.22 19.37 -10.30
C SER A 88 -0.01 18.38 -9.17
N TYR A 89 0.40 18.69 -7.93
CA TYR A 89 0.38 17.67 -6.87
C TYR A 89 -1.03 17.20 -6.52
N LYS A 90 -2.04 18.04 -6.70
CA LYS A 90 -3.44 17.64 -6.49
C LYS A 90 -3.85 16.53 -7.46
N ASP A 91 -3.52 16.68 -8.75
CA ASP A 91 -3.85 15.69 -9.77
C ASP A 91 -3.05 14.40 -9.54
N ILE A 92 -1.77 14.53 -9.18
CA ILE A 92 -0.91 13.40 -8.80
C ILE A 92 -1.52 12.66 -7.60
N ALA A 93 -1.92 13.37 -6.54
CA ALA A 93 -2.50 12.76 -5.35
C ALA A 93 -3.84 12.05 -5.65
N VAL A 94 -4.67 12.60 -6.54
CA VAL A 94 -5.92 11.94 -6.93
C VAL A 94 -5.62 10.62 -7.65
N VAL A 95 -4.76 10.64 -8.65
CA VAL A 95 -4.51 9.46 -9.50
C VAL A 95 -3.65 8.42 -8.79
N ALA A 96 -2.70 8.86 -7.96
CA ALA A 96 -1.64 8.02 -7.45
C ALA A 96 -1.72 7.76 -5.93
N ILE A 97 -2.64 8.42 -5.20
CA ILE A 97 -2.91 8.12 -3.78
C ILE A 97 -4.36 7.69 -3.59
N ILE A 98 -5.31 8.52 -4.02
CA ILE A 98 -6.74 8.28 -3.75
C ILE A 98 -7.25 7.03 -4.49
N ILE A 99 -6.99 6.92 -5.80
CA ILE A 99 -7.42 5.75 -6.58
C ILE A 99 -6.81 4.44 -6.05
N PRO A 100 -5.49 4.34 -5.77
CA PRO A 100 -4.91 3.13 -5.19
C PRO A 100 -5.42 2.77 -3.79
N ILE A 101 -5.71 3.77 -2.93
CA ILE A 101 -6.32 3.52 -1.62
C ILE A 101 -7.73 2.94 -1.79
N ILE A 102 -8.53 3.49 -2.70
CA ILE A 102 -9.87 2.96 -3.01
C ILE A 102 -9.76 1.55 -3.60
N ALA A 103 -8.85 1.32 -4.53
CA ALA A 103 -8.64 0.01 -5.14
C ALA A 103 -8.25 -1.04 -4.09
N THR A 104 -7.33 -0.70 -3.18
CA THR A 104 -6.96 -1.57 -2.04
C THR A 104 -8.15 -1.84 -1.13
N ALA A 105 -8.96 -0.82 -0.80
CA ALA A 105 -10.15 -1.00 0.01
C ALA A 105 -11.17 -1.95 -0.64
N VAL A 106 -11.42 -1.80 -1.94
CA VAL A 106 -12.30 -2.70 -2.70
C VAL A 106 -11.74 -4.11 -2.73
N ALA A 107 -10.43 -4.28 -2.96
CA ALA A 107 -9.78 -5.58 -2.97
C ALA A 107 -9.88 -6.30 -1.62
N ILE A 108 -9.74 -5.57 -0.50
CA ILE A 108 -9.95 -6.12 0.85
C ILE A 108 -11.39 -6.58 1.05
N VAL A 109 -12.38 -5.81 0.58
CA VAL A 109 -13.81 -6.19 0.67
C VAL A 109 -14.07 -7.45 -0.15
N LEU A 110 -13.55 -7.53 -1.37
CA LEU A 110 -13.67 -8.73 -2.23
C LEU A 110 -13.01 -9.95 -1.58
N ALA A 111 -11.80 -9.78 -1.04
CA ALA A 111 -11.09 -10.84 -0.32
C ALA A 111 -11.86 -11.30 0.93
N ALA A 112 -12.51 -10.37 1.65
CA ALA A 112 -13.38 -10.69 2.78
C ALA A 112 -14.65 -11.45 2.36
N MET A 113 -15.12 -11.28 1.13
CA MET A 113 -16.22 -12.05 0.52
C MET A 113 -15.77 -13.39 -0.07
N GLY A 114 -14.49 -13.74 0.05
CA GLY A 114 -13.91 -14.97 -0.49
C GLY A 114 -13.61 -14.93 -1.99
N ILE A 115 -13.66 -13.74 -2.60
CA ILE A 115 -13.30 -13.51 -4.00
C ILE A 115 -11.86 -13.00 -4.01
N TYR A 116 -10.92 -13.91 -4.26
CA TYR A 116 -9.49 -13.63 -4.20
C TYR A 116 -8.87 -13.44 -5.57
#